data_AF-A0A954SMF6-F1
#
_entry.id   AF-A0A954SMF6-F1
#
_cell.length_a   1.000
_cell.length_b   1.000
_cell.length_c   1.000
_cell.angle_alpha   90.00
_cell.angle_beta   90.00
_cell.angle_gamma   90.00
#
_symmetry.space_group_name_H-M   'P 1'
#
loop_
_entity.id
_entity.type
_entity.pdbx_description
1 polymer ?
#
loop_
_entity_poly.entity_id
_entity_poly.type
_entity_poly.pdbx_seq_one_letter_code
_entity_poly.pdbx_strand_id
1 'polypeptide(L)' 'MHEFIREVAGLGGFLKRKHDGQPGWQTSWHGWQYLMKLAEGYQLANPP' A
#
# COMPACT_ATOMS: atom_id res chain seq x y z
N MET A 1 12.65 -1.55 -3.92
CA MET A 1 11.60 -0.75 -4.57
C MET A 1 10.41 -1.60 -5.03
N HIS A 2 10.61 -2.63 -5.86
CA HIS A 2 9.52 -3.49 -6.36
C HIS A 2 8.70 -4.18 -5.27
N GLU A 3 9.34 -4.75 -4.24
CA GLU A 3 8.62 -5.40 -3.13
C GLU A 3 7.81 -4.40 -2.31
N PHE A 4 8.37 -3.23 -2.00
CA PHE A 4 7.63 -2.16 -1.33
C PHE A 4 6.37 -1.77 -2.11
N ILE A 5 6.49 -1.51 -3.41
CA ILE A 5 5.34 -1.17 -4.26
C ILE A 5 4.32 -2.32 -4.27
N ARG A 6 4.79 -3.58 -4.30
CA ARG A 6 3.92 -4.76 -4.26
C ARG A 6 3.16 -4.85 -2.94
N GLU A 7 3.82 -4.57 -1.83
CA GLU A 7 3.22 -4.54 -0.50
C GLU A 7 2.18 -3.43 -0.36
N VAL A 8 2.54 -2.22 -0.78
CA VAL A 8 1.65 -1.05 -0.83
C VAL A 8 0.45 -1.35 -1.72
N ALA A 9 0.64 -1.86 -2.93
CA ALA A 9 -0.46 -2.20 -3.83
C ALA A 9 -1.41 -3.26 -3.24
N GLY A 10 -0.92 -4.13 -2.33
CA GLY A 10 -1.77 -5.06 -1.59
C GLY A 10 -2.84 -4.35 -0.76
N LEU A 11 -2.48 -3.21 -0.15
CA LEU A 11 -3.42 -2.34 0.55
C LEU A 11 -4.47 -1.73 -0.41
N GLY A 12 -4.11 -1.57 -1.67
CA GLY A 12 -4.99 -1.09 -2.74
C GLY A 12 -5.74 -2.19 -3.50
N GLY A 13 -5.76 -3.42 -2.99
CA GLY A 13 -6.50 -4.55 -3.57
C GLY A 13 -5.70 -5.50 -4.47
N PHE A 14 -4.38 -5.37 -4.54
CA PHE A 14 -3.56 -6.32 -5.29
C PHE A 14 -3.41 -7.65 -4.53
N LEU A 15 -3.88 -8.76 -5.13
CA LEU A 15 -3.97 -10.07 -4.48
C LEU A 15 -2.62 -10.77 -4.24
N LYS A 16 -1.55 -10.36 -4.93
CA LYS A 16 -0.19 -10.93 -4.80
C LYS A 16 -0.08 -12.44 -5.08
N ARG A 17 -0.91 -13.03 -5.95
CA ARG A 17 -0.77 -14.45 -6.32
C ARG A 17 0.50 -14.66 -7.15
N LYS A 18 0.98 -15.90 -7.17
CA LYS A 18 2.24 -16.31 -7.83
C LYS A 18 2.35 -15.87 -9.29
N HIS A 19 1.23 -15.68 -10.00
CA HIS A 19 1.18 -15.34 -11.42
C HIS A 19 0.43 -14.03 -11.75
N ASP A 20 0.14 -13.18 -10.76
CA ASP A 20 -0.59 -11.92 -11.00
C ASP A 20 0.27 -10.84 -11.72
N GLY A 21 1.57 -11.06 -11.88
CA GLY A 21 2.48 -10.07 -12.47
C GLY A 21 2.79 -8.90 -11.53
N GLN A 22 3.02 -7.72 -12.09
CA GLN A 22 3.26 -6.49 -11.33
C GLN A 22 1.94 -5.75 -11.06
N PRO A 23 1.82 -5.08 -9.90
CA PRO A 23 0.66 -4.25 -9.62
C PRO A 23 0.55 -3.10 -10.63
N GLY A 24 -0.68 -2.77 -11.03
CA GLY A 24 -0.95 -1.59 -11.85
C GLY A 24 -0.77 -0.27 -11.08
N TRP A 25 -0.72 0.83 -11.81
CA TRP A 25 -0.55 2.17 -11.20
C TRP A 25 -1.72 2.55 -10.29
N GLN A 26 -2.95 2.15 -10.63
CA GLN A 26 -4.14 2.45 -9.83
C GLN A 26 -4.12 1.75 -8.47
N THR A 27 -3.87 0.43 -8.43
CA THR A 27 -3.81 -0.32 -7.17
C THR A 27 -2.64 0.12 -6.31
N SER A 28 -1.50 0.48 -6.93
CA SER A 28 -0.36 1.07 -6.22
C SER A 28 -0.72 2.42 -5.60
N TRP A 29 -1.41 3.30 -6.34
CA TRP A 29 -1.85 4.61 -5.85
C TRP A 29 -2.88 4.50 -4.72
N HIS A 30 -3.91 3.66 -4.89
CA HIS A 30 -4.90 3.42 -3.83
C HIS A 30 -4.25 2.87 -2.56
N GLY A 31 -3.31 1.94 -2.72
CA GLY A 31 -2.55 1.39 -1.61
C GLY A 31 -1.70 2.44 -0.90
N TRP A 32 -1.07 3.34 -1.65
CA TRP A 32 -0.31 4.45 -1.09
C TRP A 32 -1.19 5.41 -0.30
N GLN A 33 -2.34 5.81 -0.85
CA GLN A 33 -3.28 6.68 -0.13
C GLN A 33 -3.80 6.03 1.15
N TYR A 34 -4.03 4.73 1.14
CA TYR A 34 -4.42 3.99 2.35
C TYR A 34 -3.30 3.95 3.39
N LEU A 35 -2.07 3.64 2.97
CA LEU A 35 -0.90 3.65 3.86
C LEU A 35 -0.69 5.00 4.54
N MET A 36 -0.82 6.10 3.80
CA MET A 36 -0.67 7.45 4.35
C MET A 36 -1.70 7.76 5.44
N LYS A 37 -2.96 7.33 5.25
CA LYS A 37 -4.01 7.49 6.27
C LYS A 37 -3.71 6.70 7.54
N LEU A 38 -3.16 5.48 7.41
CA LEU A 38 -2.74 4.69 8.57
C LEU A 38 -1.57 5.35 9.30
N ALA A 39 -0.59 5.88 8.56
CA ALA A 39 0.54 6.59 9.14
C ALA A 39 0.11 7.85 9.90
N GLU A 40 -0.82 8.63 9.35
CA GLU A 40 -1.43 9.78 10.02
C GLU A 40 -2.16 9.35 11.30
N GLY A 41 -2.98 8.30 11.24
CA GLY A 41 -3.66 7.76 12.42
C GLY A 41 -2.70 7.29 13.51
N TYR A 42 -1.58 6.65 13.14
CA TYR A 42 -0.54 6.26 14.09
C TYR A 42 0.13 7.46 14.76
N GLN A 43 0.45 8.50 13.99
CA GLN A 43 1.04 9.74 14.52
C GLN A 43 0.09 10.45 15.49
N LEU A 44 -1.21 10.48 15.18
CA LEU A 44 -2.23 11.06 16.05
C LEU A 44 -2.40 10.27 17.35
N ALA A 45 -2.27 8.94 17.30
CA ALA A 45 -2.38 8.08 18.48
C ALA A 45 -1.11 8.10 19.36
N ASN A 46 0.05 8.37 18.77
CA ASN A 46 1.32 8.50 19.46
C ASN A 46 1.94 9.88 19.21
N PRO A 47 1.35 10.95 19.80
CA PRO A 47 1.96 12.27 19.77
C PRO A 47 3.37 12.21 20.40
N PRO A 48 4.29 13.09 19.97
CA PRO A 48 5.68 13.08 20.43
C PRO A 48 5.84 13.22 21.94
#